data_AF-A0A1D1V5T7-F1
#
_entry.id   AF-A0A1D1V5T7-F1
#
_cell.length_a   1.000
_cell.length_b   1.000
_cell.length_c   1.000
_cell.angle_alpha   90.00
_cell.angle_beta   90.00
_cell.angle_gamma   90.00
#
_symmetry.space_group_name_H-M   'P 1'
#
loop_
_entity.id
_entity.type
_entity.pdbx_description
1 polymer ?
#
loop_
_entity_poly.entity_id
_entity_poly.type
_entity_poly.pdbx_seq_one_letter_code
_entity_poly.pdbx_strand_id
1 'polypeptide(L)'
;MASDSRFDFNIYLYNQCKLNYIVYPHYARQVLMVASFYKRYYLMVAITTRMSNGTATMLQRFGMTLEGKRHSAVDDVRNLARVVIRMMQDGHLPKMRANIAIYPERQSADHKIPKSCFFVDL
;
A
#
# COMPACT_ATOMS: atom_id res chain seq x y z
N MET A 1 7.35 -2.38 -7.07
CA MET A 1 7.36 -1.26 -6.10
C MET A 1 6.54 -1.62 -4.87
N ALA A 2 6.67 -0.86 -3.78
CA ALA A 2 5.93 -1.04 -2.54
C ALA A 2 5.44 0.31 -2.00
N SER A 3 4.31 0.31 -1.31
CA SER A 3 3.77 1.47 -0.58
C SER A 3 2.86 1.01 0.57
N ASP A 4 2.63 1.92 1.51
CA ASP A 4 1.64 1.79 2.57
C ASP A 4 0.20 2.05 2.10
N SER A 5 0.02 2.75 0.98
CA SER A 5 -1.28 3.17 0.43
C SER A 5 -1.40 3.02 -1.09
N ARG A 6 -2.61 2.72 -1.57
CA ARG A 6 -2.89 2.73 -3.02
C ARG A 6 -2.88 4.15 -3.60
N PHE A 7 -3.10 5.16 -2.75
CA PHE A 7 -3.19 6.56 -3.15
C PHE A 7 -1.94 7.09 -3.83
N ASP A 8 -0.76 6.61 -3.43
CA ASP A 8 0.52 6.92 -4.08
C ASP A 8 0.50 6.63 -5.58
N PHE A 9 -0.18 5.55 -5.97
CA PHE A 9 -0.16 5.07 -7.34
C PHE A 9 -1.41 5.42 -8.14
N ASN A 10 -2.60 5.34 -7.55
CA ASN A 10 -3.85 5.58 -8.29
C ASN A 10 -4.28 7.06 -8.33
N ILE A 11 -3.81 7.90 -7.40
CA ILE A 11 -4.12 9.32 -7.37
C ILE A 11 -2.87 10.14 -7.65
N TYR A 12 -1.84 10.05 -6.81
CA TYR A 12 -0.72 10.99 -6.86
C TYR A 12 0.13 10.78 -8.11
N LEU A 13 0.66 9.57 -8.32
CA LEU A 13 1.45 9.27 -9.52
C LEU A 13 0.61 9.43 -10.80
N TYR A 14 -0.65 8.98 -10.79
CA TYR A 14 -1.52 9.11 -11.96
C TYR A 14 -1.75 10.56 -12.36
N ASN A 15 -2.09 11.43 -11.39
CA ASN A 15 -2.30 12.85 -11.67
C ASN A 15 -0.99 13.52 -12.10
N GLN A 16 0.16 13.16 -11.53
CA GLN A 16 1.45 13.68 -11.97
C GLN A 16 1.80 13.26 -13.40
N CYS A 17 1.53 12.01 -13.77
CA CYS A 17 1.63 11.55 -15.15
C CYS A 17 0.73 12.37 -16.09
N LYS A 18 -0.53 12.59 -15.71
CA LYS A 18 -1.48 13.39 -16.51
C LYS A 18 -1.01 14.84 -16.68
N LEU A 19 -0.59 15.50 -15.61
CA LEU A 19 -0.14 16.90 -15.63
C LEU A 19 1.09 17.10 -16.52
N ASN A 20 1.97 16.10 -16.60
CA ASN A 20 3.19 16.16 -17.38
C ASN A 20 3.08 15.46 -18.75
N TYR A 21 1.89 15.03 -19.15
CA TYR A 21 1.65 14.30 -20.40
C TYR A 21 2.51 13.02 -20.54
N ILE A 22 2.80 12.37 -19.42
CA ILE A 22 3.56 11.12 -19.35
C ILE A 22 2.58 9.95 -19.31
N VAL A 23 2.79 8.93 -20.15
CA VAL A 23 2.02 7.68 -20.10
C VAL A 23 2.25 7.00 -18.76
N TYR A 24 1.16 6.60 -18.10
CA TYR A 24 1.27 5.93 -16.79
C TYR A 24 2.12 4.66 -16.89
N PRO A 25 3.21 4.56 -16.10
CA PRO A 25 4.20 3.51 -16.29
C PRO A 25 3.64 2.11 -15.97
N HIS A 26 3.97 1.14 -16.83
CA HIS A 26 3.51 -0.25 -16.66
C HIS A 26 3.94 -0.85 -15.31
N TYR A 27 5.18 -0.59 -14.88
CA TYR A 27 5.70 -1.09 -13.60
C TYR A 27 4.92 -0.56 -12.38
N ALA A 28 4.16 0.53 -12.52
CA ALA A 28 3.33 1.12 -11.47
C ALA A 28 1.92 0.55 -11.36
N ARG A 29 1.54 -0.36 -12.26
CA ARG A 29 0.23 -1.01 -12.24
C ARG A 29 0.15 -2.14 -11.21
N GLN A 30 1.28 -2.62 -10.71
CA GLN A 30 1.36 -3.71 -9.74
C GLN A 30 2.29 -3.35 -8.58
N VAL A 31 1.72 -3.22 -7.38
CA VAL A 31 2.43 -2.69 -6.21
C VAL A 31 2.22 -3.60 -5.00
N LEU A 32 3.29 -3.82 -4.23
CA LEU A 32 3.17 -4.46 -2.92
C LEU A 32 2.55 -3.47 -1.93
N MET A 33 1.35 -3.79 -1.48
CA MET A 33 0.70 -3.08 -0.39
C MET A 33 1.21 -3.65 0.94
N VAL A 34 2.16 -2.97 1.59
CA VAL A 34 2.84 -3.49 2.79
C VAL A 34 1.84 -3.79 3.90
N ALA A 35 0.83 -2.94 4.07
CA ALA A 35 -0.21 -3.14 5.08
C ALA A 35 -1.11 -4.36 4.79
N SER A 36 -1.28 -4.74 3.52
CA SER A 36 -1.97 -5.97 3.11
C SER A 36 -1.06 -7.19 3.30
N PHE A 37 0.22 -7.05 2.93
CA PHE A 37 1.23 -8.08 3.16
C PHE A 37 1.33 -8.42 4.65
N TYR A 38 1.40 -7.41 5.50
CA TYR A 38 1.36 -7.55 6.96
C TYR A 38 0.11 -8.28 7.45
N LYS A 39 -1.07 -7.86 6.98
CA LYS A 39 -2.34 -8.49 7.32
C LYS A 39 -2.35 -9.99 7.02
N ARG A 40 -1.85 -10.39 5.84
CA ARG A 40 -1.85 -11.79 5.40
C ARG A 40 -1.11 -12.72 6.37
N TYR A 41 -0.02 -12.27 6.98
CA TYR A 41 0.84 -13.14 7.80
C TYR A 41 0.69 -12.92 9.30
N TYR A 42 0.34 -11.71 9.75
CA TYR A 42 0.35 -11.36 11.17
C TYR A 42 -1.04 -11.06 11.75
N LEU A 43 -2.07 -10.93 10.91
CA LEU A 43 -3.44 -10.68 11.36
C LEU A 43 -4.35 -11.83 10.90
N MET A 44 -4.48 -12.85 11.75
CA MET A 44 -5.38 -14.00 11.54
C MET A 44 -6.86 -13.70 11.85
N VAL A 45 -7.24 -12.47 12.22
CA VAL A 45 -8.59 -12.18 12.72
C VAL A 45 -9.54 -11.73 11.61
N ALA A 46 -10.66 -12.44 11.51
CA ALA A 46 -11.81 -12.15 10.67
C ALA A 46 -12.31 -10.69 10.82
N ILE A 47 -12.17 -9.90 9.75
CA ILE A 47 -13.09 -8.90 9.16
C ILE A 47 -13.86 -7.89 10.06
N THR A 48 -13.76 -7.86 11.40
CA THR A 48 -14.70 -7.08 12.24
C THR A 48 -14.07 -6.04 13.16
N THR A 49 -12.75 -6.07 13.40
CA THR A 49 -12.08 -5.01 14.17
C THR A 49 -11.23 -4.13 13.26
N ARG A 50 -11.49 -2.81 13.29
CA ARG A 50 -10.67 -1.77 12.63
C ARG A 50 -9.29 -1.68 13.29
N MET A 51 -8.50 -2.73 13.19
CA MET A 51 -7.13 -2.71 13.65
C MET A 51 -6.31 -1.80 12.74
N SER A 52 -5.72 -0.76 13.33
CA SER A 52 -4.73 0.08 12.68
C SER A 52 -3.62 -0.81 12.10
N ASN A 53 -3.46 -0.77 10.78
CA ASN A 53 -2.38 -1.44 10.05
C ASN A 53 -1.39 -0.42 9.45
N GLY A 54 -1.34 0.78 10.02
CA GLY A 54 -0.36 1.80 9.63
C GLY A 54 1.06 1.42 10.08
N THR A 55 2.05 2.03 9.43
CA THR A 55 3.49 1.77 9.65
C THR A 55 3.87 1.86 11.13
N ALA A 56 3.38 2.86 11.85
CA ALA A 56 3.64 3.01 13.29
C ALA A 56 3.13 1.81 14.12
N THR A 57 1.94 1.29 13.82
CA THR A 57 1.39 0.12 14.52
C THR A 57 2.14 -1.16 14.15
N MET A 58 2.54 -1.32 12.89
CA MET A 58 3.35 -2.46 12.46
C MET A 58 4.71 -2.48 13.17
N LEU A 59 5.38 -1.32 13.24
CA LEU A 59 6.63 -1.18 13.99
C LEU A 59 6.44 -1.52 15.47
N GLN A 60 5.42 -0.95 16.12
CA GLN A 60 5.13 -1.21 17.53
C GLN A 60 4.94 -2.70 17.81
N ARG A 61 4.21 -3.41 16.93
CA ARG A 61 3.99 -4.86 17.07
C ARG A 61 5.26 -5.69 16.91
N PHE A 62 6.24 -5.17 16.18
CA PHE A 62 7.57 -5.78 16.06
C PHE A 62 8.54 -5.31 17.16
N GLY A 63 8.09 -4.54 18.14
CA GLY A 63 8.95 -3.98 19.18
C GLY A 63 9.93 -2.92 18.64
N MET A 64 9.62 -2.31 17.49
CA MET A 64 10.43 -1.27 16.86
C MET A 64 9.83 0.12 17.10
N THR A 65 10.68 1.14 17.12
CA THR A 65 10.28 2.55 17.24
C THR A 65 10.19 3.22 15.87
N LEU A 66 9.25 4.16 15.73
CA LEU A 66 9.21 5.05 14.58
C LEU A 66 10.43 5.97 14.60
N GLU A 67 11.19 6.02 13.51
CA GLU A 67 12.40 6.85 13.38
C GLU A 67 12.16 8.06 12.47
N GLY A 68 12.83 9.18 12.74
CA GLY A 68 12.76 10.37 11.90
C GLY A 68 11.54 11.28 12.15
N LYS A 69 11.22 12.15 11.18
CA LYS A 69 10.19 13.18 11.32
C LYS A 69 8.85 12.71 10.75
N ARG A 70 7.77 12.92 11.50
CA ARG A 70 6.41 12.70 10.96
C ARG A 70 6.18 13.57 9.72
N HIS A 71 5.56 12.98 8.69
CA HIS A 71 5.29 13.60 7.38
C HIS A 71 6.53 13.87 6.51
N SER A 72 7.68 13.28 6.86
CA SER A 72 8.83 13.19 5.95
C SER A 72 8.68 11.93 5.11
N ALA A 73 8.40 12.09 3.82
CA ALA A 73 8.23 10.95 2.91
C ALA A 73 9.44 9.99 2.92
N VAL A 74 10.65 10.53 3.09
CA VAL A 74 11.88 9.74 3.16
C VAL A 74 11.91 8.90 4.44
N ASP A 75 11.54 9.48 5.59
CA ASP A 75 11.53 8.75 6.85
C ASP A 75 10.39 7.73 6.90
N ASP A 76 9.22 8.07 6.34
CA ASP A 76 8.09 7.15 6.22
C ASP A 76 8.49 5.92 5.37
N VAL A 77 9.20 6.13 4.25
CA VAL A 77 9.71 5.02 3.40
C VAL A 77 10.78 4.19 4.13
N ARG A 78 11.67 4.81 4.92
CA ARG A 78 12.66 4.06 5.72
C ARG A 78 11.98 3.16 6.76
N ASN A 79 11.00 3.70 7.48
CA ASN A 79 10.23 2.93 8.46
C ASN A 79 9.43 1.81 7.81
N LEU A 80 8.83 2.07 6.64
CA LEU A 80 8.13 1.05 5.87
C LEU A 80 9.06 -0.07 5.40
N ALA A 81 10.27 0.28 4.94
CA ALA A 81 11.29 -0.68 4.55
C ALA A 81 11.72 -1.57 5.73
N ARG A 82 11.88 -1.00 6.94
CA ARG A 82 12.19 -1.77 8.16
C ARG A 82 11.10 -2.80 8.48
N VAL A 83 9.83 -2.43 8.33
CA VAL A 83 8.70 -3.38 8.45
C VAL A 83 8.85 -4.52 7.45
N VAL A 84 9.09 -4.23 6.18
CA VAL A 84 9.24 -5.27 5.13
C VAL A 84 10.44 -6.17 5.40
N ILE A 85 11.59 -5.60 5.77
CA ILE A 85 12.81 -6.36 6.12
C ILE A 85 12.51 -7.29 7.29
N ARG A 86 11.82 -6.81 8.33
CA ARG A 86 11.46 -7.64 9.47
C ARG A 86 10.56 -8.81 9.06
N MET A 87 9.56 -8.55 8.21
CA MET A 87 8.70 -9.61 7.70
C MET A 87 9.46 -10.66 6.88
N MET A 88 10.47 -10.24 6.13
CA MET A 88 11.35 -11.16 5.39
C MET A 88 12.24 -12.00 6.32
N GLN A 89 12.74 -11.41 7.40
CA GLN A 89 13.50 -12.12 8.43
C GLN A 89 12.66 -13.17 9.15
N ASP A 90 11.37 -12.90 9.35
CA ASP A 90 10.41 -13.88 9.90
C ASP A 90 10.00 -14.96 8.86
N GLY A 91 10.56 -14.93 7.64
CA GLY A 91 10.35 -15.95 6.60
C GLY A 91 9.26 -15.64 5.57
N HIS A 92 8.69 -14.43 5.56
CA HIS A 92 7.63 -14.06 4.63
C HIS A 92 8.17 -13.33 3.40
N LEU A 93 7.90 -13.87 2.21
CA LEU A 93 8.36 -13.27 0.95
C LEU A 93 7.33 -12.25 0.40
N PRO A 94 7.74 -11.03 0.00
CA PRO A 94 6.86 -9.98 -0.49
C PRO A 94 6.42 -10.21 -1.95
N LYS A 95 5.74 -11.33 -2.20
CA LYS A 95 5.27 -11.74 -3.54
C LYS A 95 3.91 -11.14 -3.92
N MET A 96 3.08 -10.82 -2.94
CA MET A 96 1.73 -10.33 -3.18
C MET A 96 1.74 -8.93 -3.81
N ARG A 97 1.10 -8.78 -4.98
CA ARG A 97 0.95 -7.49 -5.67
C ARG A 97 -0.53 -7.14 -5.78
N ALA A 98 -0.88 -5.91 -5.46
CA ALA A 98 -2.18 -5.34 -5.76
C ALA A 98 -2.16 -4.72 -7.15
N ASN A 99 -3.20 -4.97 -7.95
CA ASN A 99 -3.42 -4.23 -9.18
C ASN A 99 -3.90 -2.81 -8.84
N ILE A 100 -3.26 -1.82 -9.46
CA ILE A 100 -3.62 -0.43 -9.35
C ILE A 100 -4.66 -0.14 -10.43
N ALA A 101 -5.91 -0.04 -10.01
CA ALA A 101 -6.97 0.47 -10.85
C ALA A 101 -6.75 1.98 -11.05
N ILE A 102 -6.38 2.34 -12.27
CA ILE A 102 -6.44 3.72 -12.72
C ILE A 102 -7.90 3.93 -13.12
N TYR A 103 -8.65 4.69 -12.32
CA TYR A 103 -10.01 5.03 -12.68
C TYR A 103 -9.95 5.93 -13.93
N PRO A 104 -10.51 5.52 -15.08
CA PRO A 104 -10.71 6.46 -16.19
C PRO A 104 -11.61 7.60 -15.70
N GLU A 105 -11.52 8.75 -16.38
CA GLU A 105 -12.24 9.97 -15.99
C GLU A 105 -13.68 9.70 -15.58
N ARG A 106 -14.11 10.35 -14.50
CA ARG A 106 -15.51 10.43 -14.07
C ARG A 106 -16.37 10.87 -15.26
N GLN A 107 -16.99 9.93 -15.96
CA GLN A 107 -18.18 10.23 -16.75
C GLN A 107 -19.40 9.95 -15.87
N SER A 108 -20.14 11.02 -15.62
CA SER A 108 -21.53 11.06 -15.11
C SER A 108 -21.72 10.93 -13.60
N ALA A 109 -22.52 11.88 -13.09
CA ALA A 109 -23.03 11.95 -11.74
C ALA A 109 -24.03 10.82 -11.48
N ASP A 110 -23.58 9.70 -10.90
CA ASP A 110 -24.44 8.95 -9.98
C ASP A 110 -23.62 8.05 -9.06
N HIS A 111 -23.82 8.24 -7.76
CA HIS A 111 -22.93 7.79 -6.71
C HIS A 111 -23.31 6.38 -6.24
N LYS A 112 -22.64 5.35 -6.76
CA LYS A 112 -22.60 4.01 -6.12
C LYS A 112 -21.16 3.53 -6.03
N ILE A 113 -20.64 3.48 -4.80
CA ILE A 113 -19.32 2.92 -4.49
C ILE A 113 -19.36 1.41 -4.79
N PRO A 114 -18.62 0.90 -5.79
CA PRO A 114 -18.57 -0.54 -6.04
C PRO A 114 -17.79 -1.23 -4.92
N LYS A 115 -18.33 -2.33 -4.42
CA LYS A 115 -17.70 -3.12 -3.36
C LYS A 115 -16.52 -3.93 -3.92
N SER A 116 -15.37 -3.72 -3.27
CA SER A 116 -14.21 -4.61 -3.09
C SER A 116 -13.32 -5.03 -4.27
N CYS A 117 -12.02 -4.90 -3.96
CA CYS A 117 -10.83 -5.30 -4.71
C CYS A 117 -10.76 -6.79 -5.06
N PHE A 118 -10.11 -7.10 -6.18
CA PHE A 118 -9.62 -8.45 -6.48
C PHE A 118 -8.10 -8.52 -6.22
N PHE A 119 -7.67 -9.55 -5.47
CA PHE A 119 -6.27 -9.95 -5.34
C PHE A 119 -5.97 -11.02 -6.39
N VAL A 120 -4.76 -11.02 -6.95
CA VAL A 120 -4.28 -12.09 -7.83
C VAL A 120 -3.08 -12.70 -7.13
N ASP A 121 -3.16 -13.97 -6.76
CA ASP A 121 -1.99 -14.74 -6.36
C ASP A 121 -1.21 -15.11 -7.64
N LEU A 122 0.12 -14.93 -7.60
CA LEU A 122 1.07 -15.39 -8.63
C LEU A 122 1.65 -16.74 -8.21
#